data_AF-A0A2V9QY83-F1
#
_entry.id   AF-A0A2V9QY83-F1
#
_cell.length_a   1.000
_cell.length_b   1.000
_cell.length_c   1.000
_cell.angle_alpha   90.00
_cell.angle_beta   90.00
_cell.angle_gamma   90.00
#
_symmetry.space_group_name_H-M   'P 1'
#
loop_
_entity.id
_entity.type
_entity.pdbx_description
1 polymer ?
#
loop_
_entity_poly.entity_id
_entity_poly.type
_entity_poly.pdbx_seq_one_letter_code
_entity_poly.pdbx_strand_id
1 'polypeptide(L)'
;MAKAYYILGAYGAIPTKEFTPKAKAAALRALQIDATLSEALTTLAAITASYDWDWPEAERQFRKALESNPNYATAHQWYAEYLARIGRLEEAVAEARRAEELDPVSPLTNGIVGTTLYRARQYDRAAEQLEKTLDMDPDFASTHLHLGMTYVQTKRYEKAVSHFKKLRTLWASNSQLLAVLGYGCAVAGEKGRAQEILEELNDLSKRRYVSPLAIALVNIGLDEKDQAFSWIEKAYEDRVFWLGYVKVEPFFDPLRLDPRFTRLLKRMRLN
;
A
#
# COMPACT_ATOMS: atom_id res chain seq x y z
N MET A 1 -18.59 -5.20 5.72
CA MET A 1 -18.57 -4.07 4.76
C MET A 1 -17.30 -3.21 4.87
N ALA A 2 -16.87 -2.73 6.04
CA ALA A 2 -15.67 -1.89 6.16
C ALA A 2 -14.35 -2.54 5.67
N LYS A 3 -14.15 -3.85 5.93
CA LYS A 3 -13.01 -4.63 5.39
C LYS A 3 -12.96 -4.67 3.86
N ALA A 4 -14.11 -4.76 3.19
CA ALA A 4 -14.20 -4.78 1.73
C ALA A 4 -13.80 -3.42 1.10
N TYR A 5 -14.06 -2.33 1.81
CA TYR A 5 -13.71 -0.97 1.38
C TYR A 5 -12.20 -0.69 1.48
N TYR A 6 -11.54 -1.22 2.51
CA TYR A 6 -10.07 -1.20 2.61
C TYR A 6 -9.42 -1.88 1.41
N ILE A 7 -9.94 -3.06 1.03
CA ILE A 7 -9.44 -3.86 -0.09
C ILE A 7 -9.66 -3.14 -1.44
N LEU A 8 -10.86 -2.59 -1.67
CA LEU A 8 -11.16 -1.87 -2.92
C LEU A 8 -10.34 -0.57 -3.09
N GLY A 9 -10.10 0.15 -1.99
CA GLY A 9 -9.20 1.31 -1.99
C GLY A 9 -7.73 0.92 -2.17
N ALA A 10 -7.29 -0.18 -1.55
CA ALA A 10 -5.92 -0.68 -1.66
C ALA A 10 -5.55 -1.12 -3.09
N TYR A 11 -6.54 -1.59 -3.87
CA TYR A 11 -6.36 -1.99 -5.26
C TYR A 11 -6.76 -0.92 -6.29
N GLY A 12 -7.01 0.33 -5.86
CA GLY A 12 -7.11 1.49 -6.76
C GLY A 12 -8.32 1.49 -7.70
N ALA A 13 -9.33 0.66 -7.44
CA ALA A 13 -10.48 0.49 -8.32
C ALA A 13 -11.49 1.64 -8.25
N ILE A 14 -11.54 2.38 -7.12
CA ILE A 14 -12.48 3.47 -6.84
C ILE A 14 -11.77 4.54 -5.99
N PRO A 15 -12.05 5.85 -6.16
CA PRO A 15 -11.48 6.90 -5.32
C PRO A 15 -11.78 6.69 -3.82
N THR A 16 -10.75 6.82 -2.98
CA THR A 16 -10.88 6.63 -1.52
C THR A 16 -11.87 7.62 -0.88
N LYS A 17 -12.02 8.81 -1.44
CA LYS A 17 -12.97 9.85 -1.02
C LYS A 17 -14.45 9.46 -1.10
N GLU A 18 -14.82 8.51 -1.96
CA GLU A 18 -16.23 8.20 -2.22
C GLU A 18 -16.84 7.22 -1.21
N PHE A 19 -16.03 6.35 -0.59
CA PHE A 19 -16.55 5.30 0.29
C PHE A 19 -16.14 5.46 1.77
N THR A 20 -15.02 6.13 2.04
CA THR A 20 -14.45 6.22 3.39
C THR A 20 -15.38 6.87 4.42
N PRO A 21 -16.17 7.93 4.09
CA PRO A 21 -17.12 8.51 5.04
C PRO A 21 -18.20 7.53 5.54
N LYS A 22 -18.68 6.63 4.67
CA LYS A 22 -19.71 5.64 5.05
C LYS A 22 -19.14 4.58 5.99
N ALA A 23 -17.94 4.09 5.70
CA ALA A 23 -17.24 3.13 6.57
C ALA A 23 -16.95 3.75 7.95
N LYS A 24 -16.55 5.03 7.99
CA LYS A 24 -16.31 5.78 9.24
C LYS A 24 -17.58 5.90 10.07
N ALA A 25 -18.70 6.28 9.45
CA ALA A 25 -19.98 6.41 10.13
C ALA A 25 -20.47 5.07 10.72
N ALA A 26 -20.28 3.96 10.01
CA ALA A 26 -20.61 2.63 10.50
C ALA A 26 -19.77 2.23 11.73
N ALA A 27 -18.46 2.48 11.68
CA ALA A 27 -17.56 2.22 12.81
C ALA A 27 -17.95 3.05 14.04
N LEU A 28 -18.25 4.34 13.86
CA LEU A 28 -18.68 5.22 14.96
C LEU A 28 -20.01 4.76 15.60
N ARG A 29 -20.98 4.31 14.80
CA ARG A 29 -22.24 3.76 15.35
C ARG A 29 -22.01 2.48 16.16
N ALA A 30 -21.12 1.61 15.70
CA ALA A 30 -20.78 0.41 16.47
C ALA A 30 -20.16 0.78 17.84
N LEU A 31 -19.30 1.82 17.87
CA LEU A 31 -18.70 2.33 19.11
C LEU A 31 -19.68 3.05 20.06
N GLN A 32 -20.82 3.53 19.55
CA GLN A 32 -21.90 4.04 20.40
C GLN A 32 -22.64 2.92 21.14
N ILE A 33 -22.67 1.73 20.56
CA ILE A 33 -23.30 0.54 21.15
C ILE A 33 -22.31 -0.12 22.13
N ASP A 34 -21.07 -0.32 21.68
CA ASP A 34 -19.98 -0.86 22.49
C ASP A 34 -18.68 -0.09 22.19
N ALA A 35 -18.30 0.78 23.13
CA ALA A 35 -17.11 1.62 23.02
C ALA A 35 -15.79 0.84 23.03
N THR A 36 -15.83 -0.43 23.42
CA THR A 36 -14.66 -1.32 23.51
C THR A 36 -14.55 -2.28 22.32
N LEU A 37 -15.51 -2.27 21.38
CA LEU A 37 -15.52 -3.23 20.28
C LEU A 37 -14.25 -3.12 19.41
N SER A 38 -13.36 -4.12 19.53
CA SER A 38 -12.03 -4.10 18.93
C SER A 38 -12.08 -3.99 17.41
N GLU A 39 -13.03 -4.63 16.74
CA GLU A 39 -13.20 -4.52 15.28
C GLU A 39 -13.57 -3.11 14.83
N ALA A 40 -14.43 -2.43 15.59
CA ALA A 40 -14.85 -1.07 15.28
C ALA A 40 -13.73 -0.06 15.56
N LEU A 41 -13.01 -0.21 16.67
CA LEU A 41 -11.82 0.59 16.99
C LEU A 41 -10.73 0.43 15.91
N THR A 42 -10.44 -0.81 15.52
CA THR A 42 -9.48 -1.15 14.46
C THR A 42 -9.86 -0.52 13.12
N THR A 43 -11.15 -0.57 12.76
CA THR A 43 -11.67 0.05 11.53
C THR A 43 -11.59 1.56 11.56
N LEU A 44 -11.98 2.19 12.67
CA LEU A 44 -11.90 3.63 12.82
C LEU A 44 -10.44 4.10 12.71
N ALA A 45 -9.52 3.40 13.38
CA ALA A 45 -8.09 3.69 13.35
C ALA A 45 -7.51 3.64 11.94
N ALA A 46 -7.82 2.59 11.18
CA ALA A 46 -7.36 2.45 9.80
C ALA A 46 -7.88 3.58 8.89
N ILE A 47 -9.15 3.98 9.05
CA ILE A 47 -9.74 5.09 8.30
C ILE A 47 -9.11 6.43 8.68
N THR A 48 -8.93 6.68 9.98
CA THR A 48 -8.32 7.89 10.48
C THR A 48 -6.88 8.04 10.01
N ALA A 49 -6.13 6.93 9.93
CA ALA A 49 -4.82 6.90 9.33
C ALA A 49 -4.84 7.10 7.81
N SER A 50 -5.68 6.36 7.06
CA SER A 50 -5.62 6.35 5.59
C SER A 50 -6.24 7.59 4.93
N TYR A 51 -7.26 8.17 5.56
CA TYR A 51 -8.06 9.24 4.97
C TYR A 51 -7.86 10.58 5.66
N ASP A 52 -7.97 10.62 6.99
CA ASP A 52 -7.83 11.88 7.73
C ASP A 52 -6.35 12.31 7.86
N TRP A 53 -5.41 11.35 7.75
CA TRP A 53 -3.99 11.51 8.09
C TRP A 53 -3.79 12.07 9.51
N ASP A 54 -4.68 11.68 10.42
CA ASP A 54 -4.54 11.95 11.85
C ASP A 54 -3.81 10.78 12.51
N TRP A 55 -2.50 10.75 12.33
CA TRP A 55 -1.66 9.65 12.80
C TRP A 55 -1.70 9.46 14.31
N PRO A 56 -1.65 10.51 15.16
CA PRO A 56 -1.74 10.35 16.60
C PRO A 56 -3.09 9.79 17.06
N GLU A 57 -4.19 10.23 16.47
CA GLU A 57 -5.53 9.70 16.76
C GLU A 57 -5.63 8.22 16.39
N ALA A 58 -5.15 7.86 15.20
CA ALA A 58 -5.17 6.48 14.73
C ALA A 58 -4.36 5.55 15.65
N GLU A 59 -3.18 5.97 16.13
CA GLU A 59 -2.41 5.17 17.09
C GLU A 59 -3.18 4.93 18.39
N ARG A 60 -3.80 5.98 18.94
CA ARG A 60 -4.59 5.82 20.17
C ARG A 60 -5.73 4.81 19.97
N GLN A 61 -6.39 4.84 18.82
CA GLN A 61 -7.49 3.93 18.51
C GLN A 61 -6.99 2.49 18.29
N PHE A 62 -5.84 2.29 17.61
CA PHE A 62 -5.22 0.97 17.48
C PHE A 62 -4.82 0.38 18.84
N ARG A 63 -4.18 1.18 19.70
CA ARG A 63 -3.81 0.73 21.06
C ARG A 63 -5.04 0.32 21.87
N LYS A 64 -6.12 1.11 21.86
CA LYS A 64 -7.38 0.75 22.49
C LYS A 64 -7.99 -0.54 21.93
N ALA A 65 -7.89 -0.76 20.61
CA ALA A 65 -8.38 -1.97 19.98
C ALA A 65 -7.62 -3.21 20.50
N LEU A 66 -6.30 -3.10 20.63
CA LEU A 66 -5.43 -4.15 21.14
C LEU A 66 -5.56 -4.35 22.66
N GLU A 67 -5.80 -3.30 23.44
CA GLU A 67 -6.14 -3.39 24.87
C GLU A 67 -7.45 -4.17 25.09
N SER A 68 -8.46 -3.92 24.24
CA SER A 68 -9.76 -4.60 24.30
C SER A 68 -9.67 -6.07 23.89
N ASN A 69 -8.91 -6.37 22.82
CA ASN A 69 -8.68 -7.75 22.38
C ASN A 69 -7.22 -7.96 21.92
N PRO A 70 -6.32 -8.39 22.82
CA PRO A 70 -4.91 -8.62 22.52
C PRO A 70 -4.63 -9.79 21.57
N ASN A 71 -5.64 -10.59 21.22
CA ASN A 71 -5.49 -11.73 20.32
C ASN A 71 -6.21 -11.51 18.99
N TYR A 72 -6.62 -10.27 18.68
CA TYR A 72 -7.27 -9.97 17.42
C TYR A 72 -6.24 -9.78 16.29
N ALA A 73 -5.99 -10.85 15.53
CA ALA A 73 -5.00 -10.86 14.45
C ALA A 73 -5.13 -9.69 13.45
N THR A 74 -6.36 -9.31 13.07
CA THR A 74 -6.58 -8.17 12.16
C THR A 74 -6.18 -6.83 12.77
N ALA A 75 -6.32 -6.62 14.08
CA ALA A 75 -5.84 -5.39 14.73
C ALA A 75 -4.33 -5.27 14.66
N HIS A 76 -3.61 -6.37 14.97
CA HIS A 76 -2.16 -6.43 14.82
C HIS A 76 -1.73 -6.18 13.37
N GLN A 77 -2.41 -6.78 12.39
CA GLN A 77 -2.13 -6.56 10.96
C GLN A 77 -2.25 -5.07 10.58
N TRP A 78 -3.36 -4.42 10.91
CA TRP A 78 -3.60 -3.04 10.50
C TRP A 78 -2.76 -2.05 11.32
N TYR A 79 -2.42 -2.39 12.56
CA TYR A 79 -1.48 -1.60 13.36
C TYR A 79 -0.06 -1.68 12.79
N ALA A 80 0.38 -2.85 12.32
CA ALA A 80 1.64 -3.00 11.60
C ALA A 80 1.70 -2.10 10.34
N GLU A 81 0.62 -2.09 9.54
CA GLU A 81 0.53 -1.21 8.37
C GLU A 81 0.57 0.27 8.73
N TYR A 82 -0.11 0.66 9.81
CA TYR A 82 -0.04 2.01 10.35
C TYR A 82 1.39 2.40 10.78
N LEU A 83 2.04 1.55 11.58
CA LEU A 83 3.41 1.76 12.06
C LEU A 83 4.39 1.90 10.88
N ALA A 84 4.21 1.07 9.85
CA ALA A 84 4.99 1.16 8.63
C ALA A 84 4.81 2.52 7.93
N ARG A 85 3.58 3.04 7.81
CA ARG A 85 3.32 4.35 7.15
C ARG A 85 4.02 5.51 7.86
N ILE A 86 4.07 5.49 9.19
CA ILE A 86 4.74 6.55 9.98
C ILE A 86 6.25 6.34 10.13
N GLY A 87 6.77 5.21 9.65
CA GLY A 87 8.21 4.90 9.60
C GLY A 87 8.75 4.13 10.82
N ARG A 88 7.88 3.62 11.70
CA ARG A 88 8.26 2.77 12.84
C ARG A 88 8.34 1.31 12.39
N LEU A 89 9.35 1.01 11.58
CA LEU A 89 9.43 -0.21 10.78
C LEU A 89 9.72 -1.47 11.62
N GLU A 90 10.54 -1.36 12.66
CA GLU A 90 10.85 -2.47 13.56
C GLU A 90 9.61 -2.90 14.36
N GLU A 91 8.87 -1.93 14.87
CA GLU A 91 7.61 -2.16 15.57
C GLU A 91 6.55 -2.71 14.61
N ALA A 92 6.49 -2.21 13.38
CA ALA A 92 5.61 -2.76 12.35
C ALA A 92 5.90 -4.25 12.08
N VAL A 93 7.18 -4.65 12.00
CA VAL A 93 7.56 -6.05 11.82
C VAL A 93 7.12 -6.91 13.01
N ALA A 94 7.27 -6.40 14.24
CA ALA A 94 6.84 -7.11 15.44
C ALA A 94 5.32 -7.35 15.44
N GLU A 95 4.52 -6.33 15.15
CA GLU A 95 3.07 -6.44 15.06
C GLU A 95 2.62 -7.36 13.91
N ALA A 96 3.29 -7.31 12.76
CA ALA A 96 3.01 -8.22 11.65
C ALA A 96 3.30 -9.69 12.03
N ARG A 97 4.39 -9.96 12.73
CA ARG A 97 4.71 -11.30 13.25
C ARG A 97 3.70 -11.75 14.30
N ARG A 98 3.22 -10.85 15.15
CA ARG A 98 2.16 -11.17 16.11
C ARG A 98 0.85 -11.56 15.40
N ALA A 99 0.50 -10.89 14.31
CA ALA A 99 -0.64 -11.27 13.48
C ALA A 99 -0.46 -12.66 12.84
N GLU A 100 0.74 -12.98 12.35
CA GLU A 100 1.09 -14.31 11.82
C GLU A 100 1.00 -15.40 12.90
N GLU A 101 1.49 -15.17 14.12
CA GLU A 101 1.38 -16.13 15.23
C GLU A 101 -0.08 -16.45 15.60
N LEU A 102 -0.95 -15.44 15.54
CA LEU A 102 -2.36 -15.57 15.89
C LEU A 102 -3.19 -16.26 14.79
N ASP A 103 -2.74 -16.20 13.54
CA ASP A 103 -3.40 -16.82 12.38
C ASP A 103 -2.35 -17.33 11.37
N PRO A 104 -1.66 -18.45 11.66
CA PRO A 104 -0.48 -18.89 10.91
C PRO A 104 -0.81 -19.53 9.55
N VAL A 105 -2.07 -19.92 9.34
CA VAL A 105 -2.51 -20.60 8.10
C VAL A 105 -3.07 -19.62 7.07
N SER A 106 -3.13 -18.34 7.39
CA SER A 106 -3.68 -17.30 6.52
C SER A 106 -2.60 -16.72 5.60
N PRO A 107 -2.74 -16.84 4.27
CA PRO A 107 -1.84 -16.17 3.33
C PRO A 107 -1.80 -14.65 3.52
N LEU A 108 -2.88 -14.06 4.06
CA LEU A 108 -2.97 -12.63 4.33
C LEU A 108 -2.00 -12.19 5.43
N THR A 109 -1.98 -12.89 6.56
CA THR A 109 -1.07 -12.61 7.70
C THR A 109 0.36 -13.03 7.38
N ASN A 110 0.57 -14.07 6.58
CA ASN A 110 1.90 -14.41 6.08
C ASN A 110 2.45 -13.32 5.14
N GLY A 111 1.61 -12.87 4.20
CA GLY A 111 1.93 -11.82 3.25
C GLY A 111 2.23 -10.48 3.93
N ILE A 112 1.51 -10.11 5.00
CA ILE A 112 1.75 -8.82 5.66
C ILE A 112 3.16 -8.71 6.22
N VAL A 113 3.70 -9.80 6.80
CA VAL A 113 5.09 -9.85 7.27
C VAL A 113 6.04 -9.57 6.13
N GLY A 114 5.84 -10.21 4.97
CA GLY A 114 6.65 -10.00 3.78
C GLY A 114 6.61 -8.55 3.28
N THR A 115 5.42 -7.97 3.19
CA THR A 115 5.28 -6.56 2.75
C THR A 115 5.90 -5.56 3.73
N THR A 116 5.83 -5.85 5.04
CA THR A 116 6.41 -5.00 6.08
C THR A 116 7.93 -5.10 6.09
N LEU A 117 8.49 -6.31 5.90
CA LEU A 117 9.94 -6.51 5.71
C LEU A 117 10.47 -5.77 4.49
N TYR A 118 9.73 -5.78 3.37
CA TYR A 118 10.07 -5.02 2.17
C TYR A 118 10.14 -3.50 2.45
N ARG A 119 9.14 -2.94 3.14
CA ARG A 119 9.15 -1.52 3.56
C ARG A 119 10.27 -1.22 4.56
N ALA A 120 10.59 -2.19 5.41
CA ALA A 120 11.71 -2.14 6.34
C ALA A 120 13.08 -2.33 5.68
N ARG A 121 13.15 -2.44 4.34
CA ARG A 121 14.38 -2.60 3.56
C ARG A 121 15.12 -3.91 3.82
N GLN A 122 14.44 -4.88 4.41
CA GLN A 122 14.96 -6.22 4.70
C GLN A 122 14.62 -7.15 3.54
N TYR A 123 15.16 -6.85 2.35
CA TYR A 123 14.70 -7.43 1.09
C TYR A 123 14.87 -8.94 0.98
N ASP A 124 15.97 -9.50 1.48
CA ASP A 124 16.18 -10.96 1.43
C ASP A 124 15.14 -11.69 2.29
N ARG A 125 14.87 -11.19 3.50
CA ARG A 125 13.83 -11.73 4.38
C ARG A 125 12.44 -11.52 3.81
N ALA A 126 12.20 -10.38 3.15
CA ALA A 126 10.94 -10.09 2.48
C ALA A 126 10.68 -11.10 1.35
N ALA A 127 11.69 -11.37 0.51
CA ALA A 127 11.58 -12.34 -0.57
C ALA A 127 11.28 -13.74 -0.02
N GLU A 128 12.03 -14.21 0.98
CA GLU A 128 11.80 -15.52 1.61
C GLU A 128 10.37 -15.65 2.17
N GLN A 129 9.88 -14.63 2.88
CA GLN A 129 8.54 -14.65 3.46
C GLN A 129 7.45 -14.61 2.38
N LEU A 130 7.62 -13.78 1.35
CA LEU A 130 6.65 -13.66 0.25
C LEU A 130 6.62 -14.92 -0.62
N GLU A 131 7.76 -15.59 -0.83
CA GLU A 131 7.83 -16.89 -1.49
C GLU A 131 7.03 -17.95 -0.70
N LYS A 132 7.17 -18.01 0.64
CA LYS A 132 6.32 -18.87 1.49
C LYS A 132 4.84 -18.54 1.36
N THR A 133 4.48 -17.27 1.23
CA THR A 133 3.08 -16.89 0.99
C THR A 133 2.56 -17.43 -0.36
N LEU A 134 3.39 -17.46 -1.41
CA LEU A 134 3.01 -18.06 -2.71
C LEU A 134 2.92 -19.59 -2.65
N ASP A 135 3.70 -20.25 -1.80
CA ASP A 135 3.56 -21.69 -1.57
C ASP A 135 2.18 -22.02 -0.94
N MET A 136 1.61 -21.09 -0.17
CA MET A 136 0.27 -21.21 0.41
C MET A 136 -0.85 -20.86 -0.57
N ASP A 137 -0.69 -19.77 -1.32
CA ASP A 137 -1.63 -19.32 -2.36
C ASP A 137 -0.86 -18.77 -3.58
N PRO A 138 -0.69 -19.58 -4.65
CA PRO A 138 0.10 -19.22 -5.83
C PRO A 138 -0.45 -18.06 -6.65
N ASP A 139 -1.72 -17.67 -6.45
CA ASP A 139 -2.37 -16.58 -7.20
C ASP A 139 -2.62 -15.36 -6.31
N PHE A 140 -2.04 -15.29 -5.11
CA PHE A 140 -2.23 -14.16 -4.20
C PHE A 140 -1.57 -12.88 -4.75
N ALA A 141 -2.39 -12.02 -5.35
CA ALA A 141 -1.94 -10.84 -6.10
C ALA A 141 -1.06 -9.88 -5.27
N SER A 142 -1.41 -9.65 -3.99
CA SER A 142 -0.60 -8.77 -3.12
C SER A 142 0.86 -9.25 -3.01
N THR A 143 1.05 -10.58 -2.98
CA THR A 143 2.37 -11.19 -2.86
C THR A 143 3.17 -11.06 -4.14
N HIS A 144 2.58 -11.30 -5.31
CA HIS A 144 3.26 -11.03 -6.58
C HIS A 144 3.70 -9.56 -6.70
N LEU A 145 2.88 -8.61 -6.21
CA LEU A 145 3.19 -7.18 -6.25
C LEU A 145 4.45 -6.90 -5.44
N HIS A 146 4.44 -7.27 -4.16
CA HIS A 146 5.54 -6.93 -3.26
C HIS A 146 6.79 -7.77 -3.53
N LEU A 147 6.66 -8.99 -4.04
CA LEU A 147 7.82 -9.80 -4.45
C LEU A 147 8.46 -9.20 -5.70
N GLY A 148 7.65 -8.74 -6.66
CA GLY A 148 8.14 -7.98 -7.81
C GLY A 148 8.87 -6.70 -7.40
N MET A 149 8.28 -5.92 -6.48
CA MET A 149 8.93 -4.71 -5.96
C MET A 149 10.21 -5.01 -5.17
N THR A 150 10.24 -6.11 -4.40
CA THR A 150 11.44 -6.60 -3.70
C THR A 150 12.55 -6.97 -4.70
N TYR A 151 12.19 -7.59 -5.81
CA TYR A 151 13.14 -7.90 -6.88
C TYR A 151 13.63 -6.66 -7.62
N VAL A 152 12.82 -5.61 -7.78
CA VAL A 152 13.31 -4.30 -8.25
C VAL A 152 14.40 -3.78 -7.33
N GLN A 153 14.17 -3.79 -6.01
CA GLN A 153 15.12 -3.25 -5.03
C GLN A 153 16.43 -4.06 -4.96
N THR A 154 16.37 -5.35 -5.26
CA THR A 154 17.55 -6.22 -5.36
C THR A 154 18.12 -6.32 -6.78
N LYS A 155 17.67 -5.45 -7.71
CA LYS A 155 18.12 -5.36 -9.11
C LYS A 155 17.92 -6.63 -9.94
N ARG A 156 17.01 -7.51 -9.51
CA ARG A 156 16.61 -8.74 -10.21
C ARG A 156 15.44 -8.44 -11.14
N TYR A 157 15.66 -7.56 -12.11
CA TYR A 157 14.58 -6.95 -12.90
C TYR A 157 13.77 -7.96 -13.72
N GLU A 158 14.41 -9.00 -14.26
CA GLU A 158 13.71 -10.05 -15.02
C GLU A 158 12.66 -10.78 -14.16
N LYS A 159 13.03 -11.13 -12.91
CA LYS A 159 12.10 -11.72 -11.95
C LYS A 159 10.98 -10.73 -11.62
N ALA A 160 11.31 -9.47 -11.36
CA ALA A 160 10.32 -8.44 -11.07
C ALA A 160 9.26 -8.30 -12.18
N VAL A 161 9.71 -8.14 -13.43
CA VAL A 161 8.83 -8.02 -14.60
C VAL A 161 7.98 -9.28 -14.79
N SER A 162 8.51 -10.47 -14.49
CA SER A 162 7.74 -11.72 -14.53
C SER A 162 6.57 -11.72 -13.54
N HIS A 163 6.80 -11.33 -12.27
CA HIS A 163 5.72 -11.21 -11.28
C HIS A 163 4.70 -10.13 -11.67
N PHE A 164 5.14 -8.99 -12.23
CA PHE A 164 4.22 -7.95 -12.70
C PHE A 164 3.39 -8.39 -13.92
N LYS A 165 3.96 -9.19 -14.82
CA LYS A 165 3.22 -9.81 -15.94
C LYS A 165 2.15 -10.78 -15.42
N LYS A 166 2.49 -11.65 -14.47
CA LYS A 166 1.53 -12.57 -13.83
C LYS A 166 0.39 -11.78 -13.17
N LEU A 167 0.70 -10.69 -12.45
CA LEU A 167 -0.31 -9.78 -11.91
C LEU A 167 -1.26 -9.21 -12.95
N ARG A 168 -0.71 -8.72 -14.07
CA ARG A 168 -1.52 -8.23 -15.20
C ARG A 168 -2.43 -9.32 -15.75
N THR A 169 -1.99 -10.59 -15.78
CA THR A 169 -2.86 -11.69 -16.24
C THR A 169 -3.99 -12.00 -15.26
N LEU A 170 -3.72 -11.92 -13.94
CA LEU A 170 -4.74 -12.19 -12.92
C LEU A 170 -5.83 -11.12 -12.95
N TRP A 171 -5.48 -9.83 -13.05
CA TRP A 171 -6.43 -8.72 -13.06
C TRP A 171 -6.16 -7.71 -14.20
N ALA A 172 -6.45 -8.13 -15.43
CA ALA A 172 -6.13 -7.39 -16.65
C ALA A 172 -6.73 -5.97 -16.74
N SER A 173 -7.84 -5.70 -16.03
CA SER A 173 -8.51 -4.41 -16.08
C SER A 173 -7.99 -3.38 -15.07
N ASN A 174 -7.08 -3.77 -14.16
CA ASN A 174 -6.60 -2.91 -13.07
C ASN A 174 -5.44 -2.01 -13.52
N SER A 175 -5.67 -0.69 -13.56
CA SER A 175 -4.69 0.30 -14.01
C SER A 175 -3.49 0.46 -13.06
N GLN A 176 -3.65 0.21 -11.76
CA GLN A 176 -2.54 0.23 -10.81
C GLN A 176 -1.58 -0.93 -11.08
N LEU A 177 -2.09 -2.10 -11.49
CA LEU A 177 -1.25 -3.24 -11.85
C LEU A 177 -0.55 -3.07 -13.21
N LEU A 178 -1.17 -2.34 -14.13
CA LEU A 178 -0.50 -1.94 -15.36
C LEU A 178 0.68 -1.00 -15.07
N ALA A 179 0.52 -0.06 -14.12
CA ALA A 179 1.59 0.86 -13.74
C ALA A 179 2.80 0.20 -13.07
N VAL A 180 2.61 -0.85 -12.25
CA VAL A 180 3.76 -1.54 -11.63
C VAL A 180 4.58 -2.29 -12.68
N LEU A 181 3.95 -2.81 -13.74
CA LEU A 181 4.65 -3.34 -14.91
C LEU A 181 5.41 -2.22 -15.66
N GLY A 182 4.77 -1.06 -15.87
CA GLY A 182 5.42 0.09 -16.50
C GLY A 182 6.66 0.57 -15.72
N TYR A 183 6.54 0.70 -14.41
CA TYR A 183 7.66 1.00 -13.51
C TYR A 183 8.76 -0.05 -13.57
N GLY A 184 8.40 -1.33 -13.49
CA GLY A 184 9.33 -2.46 -13.62
C GLY A 184 10.11 -2.43 -14.94
N CYS A 185 9.43 -2.17 -16.06
CA CYS A 185 10.07 -2.01 -17.37
C CYS A 185 11.02 -0.80 -17.39
N ALA A 186 10.60 0.34 -16.82
CA ALA A 186 11.41 1.55 -16.80
C ALA A 186 12.74 1.35 -16.06
N VAL A 187 12.69 0.78 -14.84
CA VAL A 187 13.89 0.51 -14.03
C VAL A 187 14.74 -0.65 -14.57
N ALA A 188 14.15 -1.55 -15.36
CA ALA A 188 14.87 -2.58 -16.11
C ALA A 188 15.61 -2.04 -17.35
N GLY A 189 15.41 -0.77 -17.71
CA GLY A 189 15.96 -0.16 -18.92
C GLY A 189 15.11 -0.34 -20.18
N GLU A 190 13.95 -1.00 -20.09
CA GLU A 190 12.96 -1.12 -21.17
C GLU A 190 12.13 0.17 -21.32
N LYS A 191 12.79 1.32 -21.52
CA LYS A 191 12.16 2.66 -21.53
C LYS A 191 11.04 2.79 -22.55
N GLY A 192 11.21 2.24 -23.76
CA GLY A 192 10.17 2.29 -24.81
C GLY A 192 8.86 1.63 -24.36
N ARG A 193 8.96 0.46 -23.74
CA ARG A 193 7.79 -0.27 -23.22
C ARG A 193 7.15 0.44 -22.02
N ALA A 194 7.95 1.06 -21.16
CA ALA A 194 7.42 1.87 -20.07
C ALA A 194 6.66 3.10 -20.59
N GLN A 195 7.15 3.73 -21.65
CA GLN A 195 6.48 4.85 -22.31
C GLN A 195 5.16 4.42 -22.97
N GLU A 196 5.14 3.28 -23.66
CA GLU A 196 3.89 2.69 -24.22
C GLU A 196 2.85 2.45 -23.12
N ILE A 197 3.27 1.92 -21.96
CA ILE A 197 2.39 1.70 -20.82
C ILE A 197 1.89 3.02 -20.23
N LEU A 198 2.75 4.04 -20.15
CA LEU A 198 2.36 5.37 -19.68
C LEU A 198 1.32 6.00 -20.61
N GLU A 199 1.47 5.85 -21.93
CA GLU A 199 0.49 6.28 -22.93
C GLU A 199 -0.84 5.52 -22.78
N GLU A 200 -0.79 4.19 -22.60
CA GLU A 200 -1.97 3.36 -22.32
C GLU A 200 -2.71 3.86 -21.08
N LEU A 201 -2.00 4.15 -19.98
CA LEU A 201 -2.60 4.69 -18.75
C LEU A 201 -3.25 6.07 -18.97
N ASN A 202 -2.57 6.95 -19.71
CA ASN A 202 -3.11 8.28 -20.04
C ASN A 202 -4.36 8.19 -20.89
N ASP A 203 -4.40 7.30 -21.88
CA ASP A 203 -5.59 7.08 -22.73
C ASP A 203 -6.74 6.45 -21.95
N LEU A 204 -6.45 5.50 -21.05
CA LEU A 204 -7.44 4.94 -20.14
C LEU A 204 -8.04 6.00 -19.22
N SER A 205 -7.22 6.95 -18.73
CA SER A 205 -7.67 8.02 -17.83
C SER A 205 -8.70 8.97 -18.46
N LYS A 206 -8.74 9.05 -19.80
CA LYS A 206 -9.75 9.82 -20.55
C LYS A 206 -11.13 9.15 -20.54
N ARG A 207 -11.21 7.86 -20.23
CA ARG A 207 -12.44 7.03 -20.36
C ARG A 207 -12.95 6.51 -19.02
N ARG A 208 -12.06 6.31 -18.04
CA ARG A 208 -12.39 5.78 -16.72
C ARG A 208 -11.40 6.29 -15.68
N TYR A 209 -11.75 6.13 -14.40
CA TYR A 209 -10.83 6.45 -13.32
C TYR A 209 -9.54 5.62 -13.43
N VAL A 210 -8.40 6.32 -13.39
CA VAL A 210 -7.06 5.77 -13.23
C VAL A 210 -6.45 6.50 -12.05
N SER A 211 -5.90 5.76 -11.08
CA SER A 211 -5.25 6.38 -9.93
C SER A 211 -4.14 7.32 -10.41
N PRO A 212 -4.11 8.59 -9.98
CA PRO A 212 -3.02 9.51 -10.32
C PRO A 212 -1.65 8.97 -9.90
N LEU A 213 -1.60 8.19 -8.81
CA LEU A 213 -0.36 7.58 -8.35
C LEU A 213 0.15 6.48 -9.30
N ALA A 214 -0.74 5.81 -10.04
CA ALA A 214 -0.34 4.84 -11.06
C ALA A 214 0.46 5.52 -12.19
N ILE A 215 0.01 6.69 -12.63
CA ILE A 215 0.71 7.49 -13.65
C ILE A 215 2.02 8.05 -13.08
N ALA A 216 2.01 8.55 -11.84
CA ALA A 216 3.22 9.01 -11.16
C ALA A 216 4.27 7.90 -11.06
N LEU A 217 3.87 6.68 -10.71
CA LEU A 217 4.76 5.55 -10.52
C LEU A 217 5.60 5.23 -11.77
N VAL A 218 4.99 5.26 -12.96
CA VAL A 218 5.73 5.03 -14.22
C VAL A 218 6.69 6.19 -14.50
N ASN A 219 6.26 7.45 -14.28
CA ASN A 219 7.13 8.62 -14.43
C ASN A 219 8.33 8.58 -13.48
N ILE A 220 8.16 8.08 -12.25
CA ILE A 220 9.29 7.87 -11.33
C ILE A 220 10.29 6.87 -11.90
N GLY A 221 9.81 5.75 -12.46
CA GLY A 221 10.67 4.76 -13.08
C GLY A 221 11.42 5.30 -14.31
N LEU A 222 10.82 6.23 -15.05
CA LEU A 222 11.40 6.90 -16.21
C LEU A 222 12.35 8.06 -15.85
N ASP A 223 12.47 8.41 -14.56
CA ASP A 223 13.20 9.58 -14.04
C ASP A 223 12.60 10.94 -14.46
N GLU A 224 11.31 10.96 -14.80
CA GLU A 224 10.55 12.16 -15.19
C GLU A 224 9.98 12.87 -13.95
N LYS A 225 10.86 13.45 -13.12
CA LYS A 225 10.52 13.95 -11.77
C LYS A 225 9.41 15.00 -11.76
N ASP A 226 9.40 15.93 -12.71
CA ASP A 226 8.39 16.99 -12.74
C ASP A 226 6.99 16.44 -13.04
N GLN A 227 6.91 15.49 -13.97
CA GLN A 227 5.66 14.77 -14.24
C GLN A 227 5.23 13.94 -13.04
N ALA A 228 6.18 13.21 -12.42
CA ALA A 228 5.90 12.43 -11.21
C ALA A 228 5.29 13.31 -10.11
N PHE A 229 5.87 14.47 -9.82
CA PHE A 229 5.32 15.38 -8.81
C PHE A 229 3.95 15.95 -9.18
N SER A 230 3.70 16.30 -10.45
CA SER A 230 2.37 16.76 -10.88
C SER A 230 1.29 15.72 -10.59
N TRP A 231 1.58 14.44 -10.85
CA TRP A 231 0.65 13.35 -10.60
C TRP A 231 0.55 12.97 -9.11
N ILE A 232 1.63 13.11 -8.34
CA ILE A 232 1.60 12.94 -6.88
C ILE A 232 0.72 14.00 -6.21
N GLU A 233 0.75 15.24 -6.67
CA GLU A 233 -0.13 16.31 -6.15
C GLU A 233 -1.61 15.97 -6.39
N LYS A 234 -1.95 15.47 -7.58
CA LYS A 234 -3.30 14.94 -7.85
C LYS A 234 -3.64 13.74 -6.95
N ALA A 235 -2.70 12.83 -6.72
CA ALA A 235 -2.89 11.69 -5.82
C ALA A 235 -3.14 12.12 -4.37
N TYR A 236 -2.49 13.20 -3.93
CA TYR A 236 -2.70 13.82 -2.63
C TYR A 236 -4.12 14.40 -2.51
N GLU A 237 -4.56 15.16 -3.52
CA GLU A 237 -5.92 15.72 -3.57
C GLU A 237 -7.00 14.64 -3.56
N ASP A 238 -6.78 13.55 -4.29
CA ASP A 238 -7.68 12.40 -4.35
C ASP A 238 -7.64 11.47 -3.13
N ARG A 239 -6.74 11.74 -2.18
CA ARG A 239 -6.50 10.89 -0.99
C ARG A 239 -6.22 9.44 -1.37
N VAL A 240 -5.42 9.22 -2.41
CA VAL A 240 -5.09 7.87 -2.89
C VAL A 240 -4.47 7.06 -1.76
N PHE A 241 -5.06 5.91 -1.47
CA PHE A 241 -4.68 5.05 -0.35
C PHE A 241 -3.18 4.72 -0.28
N TRP A 242 -2.57 4.30 -1.39
CA TRP A 242 -1.15 3.90 -1.42
C TRP A 242 -0.20 5.08 -1.18
N LEU A 243 -0.64 6.33 -1.40
CA LEU A 243 0.14 7.51 -1.05
C LEU A 243 0.40 7.60 0.47
N GLY A 244 -0.43 6.97 1.31
CA GLY A 244 -0.19 6.87 2.75
C GLY A 244 1.15 6.23 3.13
N TYR A 245 1.80 5.50 2.21
CA TYR A 245 3.12 4.90 2.40
C TYR A 245 4.27 5.76 1.84
N VAL A 246 4.00 7.02 1.42
CA VAL A 246 5.00 7.90 0.77
C VAL A 246 6.30 8.03 1.55
N LYS A 247 6.23 8.02 2.89
CA LYS A 247 7.42 8.13 3.75
C LYS A 247 8.35 6.93 3.65
N VAL A 248 7.84 5.73 3.36
CA VAL A 248 8.59 4.48 3.47
C VAL A 248 8.76 3.74 2.15
N GLU A 249 7.88 3.98 1.17
CA GLU A 249 7.92 3.20 -0.07
C GLU A 249 9.22 3.41 -0.87
N PRO A 250 9.95 2.32 -1.19
CA PRO A 250 11.21 2.39 -1.94
C PRO A 250 11.14 3.08 -3.29
N PHE A 251 10.03 2.94 -4.03
CA PHE A 251 9.94 3.58 -5.33
C PHE A 251 9.93 5.12 -5.24
N PHE A 252 9.68 5.73 -4.09
CA PHE A 252 9.79 7.18 -3.91
C PHE A 252 11.22 7.66 -3.63
N ASP A 253 12.18 6.75 -3.41
CA ASP A 253 13.55 7.12 -3.02
C ASP A 253 14.22 8.12 -3.98
N PRO A 254 14.05 8.03 -5.32
CA PRO A 254 14.61 9.03 -6.26
C PRO A 254 14.09 10.47 -6.06
N LEU A 255 12.97 10.64 -5.35
CA LEU A 255 12.33 11.94 -5.11
C LEU A 255 12.67 12.53 -3.73
N ARG A 256 13.24 11.77 -2.80
CA ARG A 256 13.36 12.17 -1.38
C ARG A 256 14.19 13.43 -1.14
N LEU A 257 15.19 13.69 -1.99
CA LEU A 257 16.05 14.88 -1.88
C LEU A 257 15.40 16.14 -2.46
N ASP A 258 14.30 16.02 -3.20
CA ASP A 258 13.60 17.17 -3.77
C ASP A 258 12.78 17.90 -2.69
N PRO A 259 12.86 19.25 -2.58
CA PRO A 259 12.08 20.02 -1.61
C PRO A 259 10.57 19.81 -1.69
N ARG A 260 10.02 19.47 -2.88
CA ARG A 260 8.59 19.12 -3.06
C ARG A 260 8.20 17.92 -2.21
N PHE A 261 9.07 16.92 -2.10
CA PHE A 261 8.82 15.72 -1.30
C PHE A 261 8.72 16.05 0.20
N THR A 262 9.63 16.88 0.71
CA THR A 262 9.56 17.35 2.11
C THR A 262 8.27 18.13 2.38
N ARG A 263 7.82 18.97 1.44
CA ARG A 263 6.54 19.69 1.57
C ARG A 263 5.34 18.74 1.58
N LEU A 264 5.36 17.70 0.75
CA LEU A 264 4.33 16.66 0.73
C LEU A 264 4.23 15.94 2.08
N LEU A 265 5.37 15.51 2.65
CA LEU A 265 5.38 14.86 3.98
C LEU A 265 4.80 15.76 5.06
N LYS A 266 5.15 17.05 5.07
CA LYS A 266 4.58 18.03 6.02
C LYS A 266 3.07 18.19 5.86
N ARG A 267 2.57 18.28 4.63
CA ARG A 267 1.12 18.36 4.34
C ARG A 267 0.38 17.10 4.76
N MET A 268 1.04 15.94 4.67
CA MET A 268 0.54 14.66 5.14
C MET A 268 0.82 14.40 6.63
N ARG A 269 1.43 15.35 7.37
CA ARG A 269 1.76 15.22 8.81
C ARG A 269 2.69 14.04 9.13
N LEU A 270 3.62 13.72 8.24
CA LEU A 270 4.54 12.56 8.33
C LEU A 270 5.99 12.93 8.68
N ASN A 271 6.24 14.21 8.96
CA ASN A 271 7.53 14.82 9.25
C ASN A 271 8.05 14.55 10.66
#